data_AF-A0A9E4KDC2-F1
#
_entry.id   AF-A0A9E4KDC2-F1
#
_cell.length_a   1.000
_cell.length_b   1.000
_cell.length_c   1.000
_cell.angle_alpha   90.00
_cell.angle_beta   90.00
_cell.angle_gamma   90.00
#
_symmetry.space_group_name_H-M   'P 1'
#
loop_
_entity.id
_entity.type
_entity.pdbx_description
1 polymer ?
#
loop_
_entity_poly.entity_id
_entity_poly.type
_entity_poly.pdbx_seq_one_letter_code
_entity_poly.pdbx_strand_id
1 'polypeptide(L)' 'RYAQLTNARLVGANLQGADLRDADLRESDLRFADFTGARLQGMLLSGSRLDDAIWSDGRQCAAESLGSCR' A
#
# COMPACT_ATOMS: atom_id res chain seq x y z
N ARG A 1 -3.37 14.66 -9.58
CA ARG A 1 -2.26 14.07 -10.36
C ARG A 1 -2.02 12.70 -9.75
N TYR A 2 -2.13 11.64 -10.53
CA TYR A 2 -2.03 10.26 -10.02
C TYR A 2 -0.57 9.90 -9.78
N ALA A 3 -0.24 9.29 -8.64
CA ALA A 3 1.12 8.84 -8.36
C ALA A 3 1.40 7.54 -9.14
N GLN A 4 2.56 7.48 -9.80
CA GLN A 4 3.03 6.31 -10.55
C GLN A 4 4.19 5.68 -9.77
N LEU A 5 3.91 4.57 -9.09
CA LEU A 5 4.81 3.88 -8.17
C LEU A 5 4.89 2.37 -8.49
N THR A 6 4.59 1.98 -9.72
CA THR A 6 4.70 0.60 -10.19
C THR A 6 6.14 0.10 -9.98
N ASN A 7 6.30 -1.12 -9.44
CA ASN A 7 7.60 -1.72 -9.06
C ASN A 7 8.41 -0.93 -8.01
N ALA A 8 7.82 0.06 -7.33
CA ALA A 8 8.53 0.82 -6.31
C ALA A 8 8.87 -0.07 -5.10
N ARG A 9 10.03 0.14 -4.50
CA ARG A 9 10.41 -0.47 -3.22
C ARG A 9 10.15 0.54 -2.10
N LEU A 10 9.08 0.32 -1.36
CA LEU A 10 8.52 1.19 -0.32
C LEU A 10 8.45 0.45 1.03
N VAL A 11 9.36 -0.50 1.25
CA VAL A 11 9.43 -1.29 2.47
C VAL A 11 9.61 -0.36 3.68
N GLY A 12 8.71 -0.45 4.66
CA GLY A 12 8.73 0.39 5.86
C GLY A 12 8.40 1.87 5.63
N ALA A 13 7.85 2.23 4.45
CA ALA A 13 7.52 3.62 4.16
C ALA A 13 6.40 4.13 5.08
N ASN A 14 6.57 5.34 5.60
CA ASN A 14 5.51 6.07 6.28
C ASN A 14 4.64 6.77 5.23
N LEU A 15 3.43 6.27 5.02
CA LEU A 15 2.41 6.79 4.11
C LEU A 15 1.16 7.24 4.89
N GLN A 16 1.30 7.54 6.19
CA GLN A 16 0.20 7.97 7.04
C GLN A 16 -0.45 9.24 6.48
N GLY A 17 -1.77 9.22 6.36
CA GLY A 17 -2.55 10.35 5.84
C GLY A 17 -2.29 10.71 4.37
N ALA A 18 -1.50 9.92 3.63
CA ALA A 18 -1.19 10.19 2.23
C ALA A 18 -2.46 10.13 1.36
N ASP A 19 -2.54 11.00 0.36
CA ASP A 19 -3.56 10.91 -0.68
C ASP A 19 -3.05 10.00 -1.82
N LEU A 20 -3.47 8.75 -1.81
CA LEU A 20 -3.10 7.72 -2.79
C LEU A 20 -4.28 7.34 -3.69
N ARG A 21 -5.27 8.24 -3.81
CA ARG A 21 -6.42 8.00 -4.70
C ARG A 21 -5.95 7.82 -6.13
N ASP A 22 -6.43 6.76 -6.75
CA ASP A 22 -6.09 6.34 -8.12
C ASP A 22 -4.57 6.19 -8.36
N ALA A 23 -3.77 5.97 -7.31
CA ALA A 23 -2.35 5.70 -7.43
C ALA A 23 -2.09 4.31 -8.02
N ASP A 24 -1.07 4.20 -8.86
CA ASP A 24 -0.61 2.92 -9.41
C ASP A 24 0.56 2.38 -8.59
N LEU A 25 0.30 1.36 -7.79
CA LEU A 25 1.27 0.67 -6.93
C LEU A 25 1.45 -0.80 -7.35
N ARG A 26 1.06 -1.16 -8.57
CA ARG A 26 1.18 -2.55 -9.04
C ARG A 26 2.63 -3.05 -8.96
N GLU A 27 2.79 -4.31 -8.58
CA GLU A 27 4.10 -4.97 -8.42
C GLU A 27 5.05 -4.28 -7.41
N SER A 28 4.55 -3.38 -6.55
CA SER A 28 5.38 -2.70 -5.55
C SER A 28 5.66 -3.56 -4.33
N ASP A 29 6.76 -3.27 -3.63
CA ASP A 29 7.09 -3.87 -2.35
C ASP A 29 6.72 -2.89 -1.22
N LEU A 30 5.58 -3.12 -0.58
CA LEU A 30 4.97 -2.29 0.47
C LEU A 30 5.02 -2.97 1.84
N ARG A 31 5.88 -3.98 2.02
CA ARG A 31 6.00 -4.68 3.30
C ARG A 31 6.34 -3.71 4.43
N PHE A 32 5.70 -3.87 5.58
CA PHE A 32 5.86 -3.00 6.75
C PHE A 32 5.50 -1.51 6.52
N ALA A 33 4.89 -1.14 5.39
CA ALA A 33 4.48 0.23 5.14
C ALA A 33 3.27 0.60 6.02
N ASP A 34 3.19 1.87 6.41
CA ASP A 34 2.10 2.38 7.24
C ASP A 34 1.19 3.30 6.43
N PHE A 35 -0.04 2.82 6.18
CA PHE A 35 -1.10 3.53 5.46
C PHE A 35 -2.13 4.15 6.40
N THR A 36 -1.90 4.23 7.70
CA THR A 36 -2.92 4.71 8.67
C THR A 36 -3.51 6.04 8.24
N GLY A 37 -4.84 6.09 8.06
CA GLY A 37 -5.55 7.29 7.62
C GLY A 37 -5.32 7.72 6.16
N ALA A 38 -4.61 6.94 5.35
CA ALA A 38 -4.41 7.24 3.93
C ALA A 38 -5.71 7.11 3.12
N ARG A 39 -5.82 7.89 2.04
CA ARG A 39 -6.96 7.85 1.11
C ARG A 39 -6.63 6.89 -0.04
N LEU A 40 -7.23 5.70 -0.03
CA LEU A 40 -6.85 4.60 -0.92
C LEU A 40 -7.86 4.33 -2.05
N GLN A 41 -8.87 5.19 -2.25
CA GLN A 41 -9.93 4.95 -3.24
C GLN A 41 -9.34 4.88 -4.66
N GLY A 42 -9.63 3.79 -5.39
CA GLY A 42 -9.13 3.60 -6.76
C GLY A 42 -7.67 3.18 -6.87
N MET A 43 -6.96 2.99 -5.75
CA MET A 43 -5.57 2.53 -5.74
C MET A 43 -5.43 1.15 -6.38
N LEU A 44 -4.45 0.99 -7.28
CA LEU A 44 -4.16 -0.28 -7.95
C LEU A 44 -3.01 -0.99 -7.25
N LEU A 45 -3.27 -2.21 -6.77
CA LEU A 45 -2.30 -2.99 -5.99
C LEU A 45 -2.01 -4.38 -6.57
N SER A 46 -2.48 -4.72 -7.77
CA SER A 46 -2.19 -6.04 -8.36
C SER A 46 -0.69 -6.37 -8.31
N GLY A 47 -0.34 -7.51 -7.71
CA GLY A 47 1.06 -7.94 -7.54
C GLY A 47 1.84 -7.27 -6.40
N SER A 48 1.26 -6.30 -5.67
CA SER A 48 1.97 -5.61 -4.58
C SER A 48 2.12 -6.51 -3.36
N ARG A 49 3.29 -6.49 -2.72
CA ARG A 49 3.52 -7.20 -1.47
C ARG A 49 3.16 -6.32 -0.27
N LEU A 50 2.23 -6.77 0.56
CA LEU A 50 1.68 -6.02 1.70
C LEU A 50 1.96 -6.71 3.04
N ASP A 51 2.91 -7.66 3.10
CA ASP A 51 3.22 -8.38 4.33
C ASP A 51 3.50 -7.39 5.48
N ASP A 52 2.79 -7.55 6.59
CA ASP A 52 2.95 -6.74 7.81
C ASP A 52 2.74 -5.23 7.63
N ALA A 53 2.15 -4.78 6.51
CA ALA A 53 1.74 -3.39 6.34
C ALA A 53 0.61 -3.03 7.31
N ILE A 54 0.59 -1.79 7.79
CA ILE A 54 -0.53 -1.24 8.57
C ILE A 54 -1.48 -0.57 7.58
N TRP A 55 -2.72 -1.03 7.51
CA TRP A 55 -3.71 -0.56 6.56
C TRP A 55 -4.35 0.76 6.99
N SER A 56 -5.19 1.36 6.12
CA SER A 56 -5.82 2.67 6.38
C SER A 56 -6.71 2.72 7.61
N ASP A 57 -7.26 1.58 8.03
CA ASP A 57 -8.08 1.42 9.24
C ASP A 57 -7.27 0.99 10.48
N GLY A 58 -5.94 0.93 10.36
CA GLY A 58 -5.03 0.54 11.45
C GLY A 58 -4.87 -0.97 11.63
N ARG A 59 -5.52 -1.81 10.82
CA ARG A 59 -5.28 -3.26 10.89
C ARG A 59 -3.95 -3.62 10.24
N GLN A 60 -3.23 -4.56 10.82
CA GLN A 60 -2.05 -5.14 10.18
C GLN A 60 -2.47 -6.18 9.15
N CYS A 61 -1.90 -6.11 7.96
CA CYS A 61 -2.08 -7.12 6.92
C CYS A 61 -1.33 -8.40 7.29
N ALA A 62 -1.96 -9.54 7.06
CA ALA A 62 -1.34 -10.83 7.28
C ALA A 62 -0.13 -11.04 6.36
N ALA A 63 0.77 -11.93 6.76
CA ALA A 63 1.82 -12.45 5.91
C ALA A 63 1.22 -12.97 4.58
N GLU A 64 1.98 -12.85 3.49
CA GLU A 64 1.59 -13.25 2.14
C GLU A 64 0.41 -12.44 1.55
N SER A 65 0.11 -11.27 2.11
CA SER A 65 -0.84 -10.32 1.51
C SER A 65 -0.29 -9.83 0.16
N LEU A 66 -0.98 -10.21 -0.93
CA LEU A 66 -0.60 -9.90 -2.30
C LEU A 66 -1.74 -9.16 -3.00
N GLY A 67 -1.54 -7.87 -3.23
CA GLY A 67 -2.49 -6.95 -3.87
C GLY A 67 -3.80 -6.71 -3.12
N SER A 68 -4.05 -7.45 -2.06
CA SER A 68 -5.08 -7.18 -1.06
C SER A 68 -4.51 -7.44 0.33
N CYS A 69 -4.86 -6.57 1.26
CA CYS A 69 -4.56 -6.74 2.67
C CYS A 69 -5.52 -7.81 3.23
N ARG A 70 -4.99 -8.98 3.58
CA ARG A 70 -5.76 -10.06 4.21
C ARG A 70 -5.74 -9.91 5.72
#